data_AF-R1D358-F1
#
_entry.id   AF-R1D358-F1
#
_cell.length_a   1.000
_cell.length_b   1.000
_cell.length_c   1.000
_cell.angle_alpha   90.00
_cell.angle_beta   90.00
_cell.angle_gamma   90.00
#
_symmetry.space_group_name_H-M   'P 1'
#
loop_
_entity.id
_entity.type
_entity.pdbx_description
1 polymer ?
#
loop_
_entity_poly.entity_id
_entity_poly.type
_entity_poly.pdbx_seq_one_letter_code
_entity_poly.pdbx_strand_id
1 'polypeptide(L)' 'MSDPVMAADGHAYERSAIERWLATKSTSPLTGGALEHPYLTPNHMLRRQIRDWEGARKAAVE' A
#
# COMPACT_ATOMS: atom_id res chain seq x y z
N MET A 1 -0.06 8.26 0.91
CA MET A 1 -0.55 6.93 0.49
C MET A 1 -2.05 6.97 0.64
N SER A 2 -2.78 7.07 -0.46
CA SER A 2 -4.21 7.37 -0.50
C SER A 2 -5.05 6.11 -0.57
N ASP A 3 -4.60 5.10 -1.33
CA ASP A 3 -5.25 3.80 -1.44
C ASP A 3 -4.27 2.66 -1.11
N PRO A 4 -4.07 2.36 0.18
CA PRO A 4 -3.25 1.25 0.59
C PRO A 4 -3.91 -0.09 0.28
N VAL A 5 -3.15 -0.99 -0.33
CA VAL A 5 -3.52 -2.38 -0.63
C VAL A 5 -2.44 -3.33 -0.12
N MET A 6 -2.83 -4.51 0.35
CA MET A 6 -1.91 -5.60 0.69
C MET A 6 -1.69 -6.53 -0.49
N ALA A 7 -0.43 -6.92 -0.72
CA ALA A 7 -0.05 -7.98 -1.64
C ALA A 7 0.13 -9.33 -0.90
N ALA A 8 0.38 -10.40 -1.66
CA ALA A 8 0.54 -11.77 -1.14
C ALA A 8 1.68 -11.93 -0.12
N ASP A 9 2.67 -11.03 -0.16
CA ASP A 9 3.81 -11.04 0.77
C ASP A 9 3.51 -10.38 2.13
N GLY A 10 2.27 -9.93 2.35
CA GLY A 10 1.84 -9.28 3.59
C GLY A 10 2.22 -7.81 3.70
N HIS A 11 2.87 -7.22 2.69
CA HIS A 11 3.21 -5.81 2.69
C HIS A 11 2.10 -4.96 2.07
N ALA A 12 2.00 -3.72 2.56
CA ALA A 12 1.06 -2.73 2.03
C ALA A 12 1.75 -1.76 1.08
N TYR A 13 1.13 -1.52 -0.07
CA TYR A 13 1.59 -0.63 -1.12
C TYR A 13 0.49 0.34 -1.55
N GLU A 14 0.87 1.48 -2.14
CA GLU A 14 -0.09 2.31 -2.85
C GLU A 14 -0.60 1.57 -4.08
N ARG A 15 -1.93 1.46 -4.25
CA ARG A 15 -2.58 0.71 -5.34
C ARG A 15 -1.95 0.99 -6.70
N SER A 16 -1.90 2.26 -7.08
CA SER A 16 -1.39 2.66 -8.41
C SER A 16 0.07 2.28 -8.62
N ALA A 17 0.88 2.22 -7.57
CA ALA A 17 2.29 1.87 -7.67
C ALA A 17 2.47 0.36 -7.84
N ILE A 18 1.78 -0.46 -7.02
CA ILE A 18 1.88 -1.92 -7.11
C ILE A 18 1.22 -2.45 -8.39
N GLU A 19 0.13 -1.84 -8.87
CA GLU A 19 -0.48 -2.21 -10.15
C GLU A 19 0.48 -1.98 -11.33
N ARG A 20 1.19 -0.84 -11.36
CA ARG A 20 2.22 -0.58 -12.38
C ARG A 20 3.39 -1.55 -12.29
N TRP A 21 3.80 -1.90 -11.08
CA TRP A 21 4.87 -2.89 -10.88
C TRP A 21 4.46 -4.27 -11.40
N LEU A 22 3.26 -4.73 -11.02
CA LEU A 22 2.70 -6.02 -11.43
C LEU A 22 2.45 -6.14 -12.93
N ALA A 23 2.30 -5.00 -13.65
CA ALA A 23 2.25 -4.99 -15.11
C ALA A 23 3.55 -5.47 -15.77
N THR A 24 4.68 -5.50 -15.05
CA THR A 24 6.00 -5.87 -15.61
C THR A 24 6.72 -6.97 -14.81
N LYS A 25 6.41 -7.13 -13.52
CA LYS A 25 7.13 -8.01 -12.60
C LYS A 25 6.14 -8.71 -11.68
N SER A 26 6.33 -10.00 -11.41
CA SER A 26 5.50 -10.78 -10.46
C SER A 26 6.18 -10.94 -9.10
N THR A 27 6.89 -9.91 -8.64
CA THR A 27 7.66 -9.94 -7.39
C THR A 27 7.24 -8.82 -6.44
N SER A 28 7.58 -8.94 -5.16
CA SER A 28 7.44 -7.90 -4.17
C SER A 28 8.37 -6.72 -4.51
N PRO A 29 7.86 -5.48 -4.60
CA PRO A 29 8.72 -4.30 -4.76
C PRO A 29 9.69 -4.09 -3.60
N LEU A 30 9.33 -4.57 -2.40
CA LEU A 30 10.11 -4.32 -1.19
C LEU A 30 11.19 -5.39 -0.97
N THR A 31 10.83 -6.66 -1.15
CA THR A 31 11.73 -7.78 -0.85
C THR A 31 12.39 -8.39 -2.09
N GLY A 32 11.85 -8.10 -3.28
CA GLY A 32 12.27 -8.74 -4.53
C GLY A 32 11.83 -10.21 -4.68
N GLY A 33 11.23 -10.81 -3.65
CA GLY A 33 10.72 -12.19 -3.68
C GLY A 33 9.52 -12.35 -4.62
N ALA A 34 9.30 -13.55 -5.14
CA ALA A 34 8.11 -13.85 -5.96
C ALA A 34 6.84 -13.72 -5.13
N LEU A 35 5.81 -13.09 -5.70
CA LEU A 35 4.48 -13.05 -5.08
C LEU A 35 3.75 -14.34 -5.44
N GLU A 36 3.11 -14.96 -4.45
CA GLU A 36 2.30 -16.17 -4.67
C GLU A 36 1.15 -15.91 -5.64
N HIS A 37 0.57 -14.70 -5.60
CA HIS A 37 -0.47 -14.26 -6.52
C HIS A 37 -0.43 -12.74 -6.73
N PRO A 38 -0.97 -12.23 -7.86
CA PRO A 38 -1.02 -10.79 -8.13
C PRO A 38 -2.22 -10.08 -7.47
N TYR A 39 -3.04 -10.79 -6.70
CA TYR A 39 -4.22 -10.18 -6.06
C TYR A 39 -3.84 -9.15 -5.00
N LEU A 40 -4.57 -8.04 -5.01
CA LEU A 40 -4.36 -6.90 -4.11
C LEU A 40 -5.61 -6.69 -3.28
N THR A 41 -5.46 -6.74 -1.96
CA THR A 41 -6.57 -6.58 -1.02
C THR A 41 -6.56 -5.18 -0.41
N PRO A 42 -7.64 -4.38 -0.50
CA PRO A 42 -7.70 -3.07 0.15
C PRO A 42 -7.38 -3.14 1.66
N ASN A 43 -6.53 -2.25 2.17
CA ASN A 43 -6.21 -2.14 3.59
C ASN A 43 -6.92 -0.93 4.21
N HIS A 44 -8.19 -1.11 4.57
CA HIS A 44 -9.02 -0.05 5.14
C HIS A 44 -8.50 0.47 6.49
N MET A 45 -7.92 -0.41 7.31
CA MET A 45 -7.35 -0.03 8.61
C MET A 45 -6.17 0.92 8.43
N LEU A 46 -5.21 0.57 7.57
CA LEU A 46 -4.06 1.42 7.29
C LEU A 46 -4.51 2.74 6.65
N ARG A 47 -5.49 2.70 5.74
CA ARG A 47 -6.05 3.91 5.13
C ARG A 47 -6.62 4.86 6.18
N ARG A 48 -7.31 4.33 7.20
CA ARG A 48 -7.82 5.13 8.31
C ARG A 48 -6.68 5.74 9.12
N GLN A 49 -5.69 4.93 9.52
CA GLN A 49 -4.56 5.41 10.32
C GLN A 49 -3.78 6.54 9.61
N ILE A 50 -3.57 6.43 8.29
CA ILE A 50 -2.92 7.48 7.50
C ILE A 50 -3.74 8.78 7.55
N ARG A 51 -5.06 8.71 7.32
CA ARG A 51 -5.93 9.90 7.37
C ARG A 51 -5.95 10.54 8.75
N ASP A 52 -6.04 9.74 9.80
CA ASP A 52 -6.06 10.22 11.18
C ASP A 52 -4.74 10.93 11.51
N TRP A 53 -3.60 10.35 11.09
CA TRP A 53 -2.28 10.97 11.24
C TRP A 53 -2.13 12.27 10.44
N GLU A 54 -2.58 12.31 9.19
CA GLU A 54 -2.54 13.52 8.36
C GLU A 54 -3.41 14.64 8.95
N GLY A 55 -4.58 14.31 9.51
CA GLY A 55 -5.46 15.24 10.20
C GLY A 55 -4.82 15.82 11.47
N ALA A 56 -4.28 14.96 12.33
CA ALA A 56 -3.58 15.39 13.55
C ALA A 56 -2.37 16.29 13.23
N ARG A 57 -1.63 15.98 12.16
CA ARG A 57 -0.50 16.80 11.72
C ARG A 57 -0.90 18.19 11.25
N LYS A 58 -2.03 18.34 10.57
CA LYS A 58 -2.51 19.66 10.12
C LYS A 58 -2.90 20.54 11.30
N ALA A 59 -3.61 19.98 12.28
CA ALA A 59 -4.03 20.70 13.49
C ALA A 59 -2.86 21.12 14.41
N ALA A 60 -1.69 20.48 14.31
CA ALA A 60 -0.51 20.84 15.09
C ALA A 60 0.35 21.96 14.46
N VAL A 61 0.05 22.36 13.22
CA VAL A 61 0.78 23.40 12.48
C VAL A 61 -0.03 24.71 12.37
N GLU A 62 -1.33 24.67 12.68
CA GLU A 62 -2.20 25.84 12.90
C GLU A 62 -2.14 26.31 14.36
#